data_AF-A0A5B9FW48-F1
#
_entry.id   AF-A0A5B9FW48-F1
#
_cell.length_a   1.000
_cell.length_b   1.000
_cell.length_c   1.000
_cell.angle_alpha   90.00
_cell.angle_beta   90.00
_cell.angle_gamma   90.00
#
_symmetry.space_group_name_H-M   'P 1'
#
loop_
_entity.id
_entity.type
_entity.pdbx_description
1 polymer ?
#
loop_
_entity_poly.entity_id
_entity_poly.type
_entity_poly.pdbx_seq_one_letter_code
_entity_poly.pdbx_strand_id
1 'polypeptide(L)'
;MRKGYSKVHIYDKNIASDAYFRDDPKGKYYLTVKGNLVQVERDKVYLVARLVRSNRSGYKMMLTDNDKTNLYIGNGGALVNESGSTVGVLKARR
;
A
#
# COMPACT_ATOMS: atom_id res chain seq x y z
N MET A 1 36.16 -11.61 -1.20
CA MET A 1 35.27 -10.85 -2.10
C MET A 1 33.86 -10.85 -1.51
N ARG A 2 33.38 -9.75 -0.90
CA ARG A 2 32.04 -9.67 -0.28
C ARG A 2 31.03 -9.27 -1.35
N LYS A 3 30.00 -10.09 -1.58
CA LYS A 3 28.88 -9.80 -2.49
C LYS A 3 28.23 -8.49 -2.05
N GLY A 4 28.25 -7.48 -2.94
CA GLY A 4 27.60 -6.19 -2.72
C GLY A 4 26.09 -6.40 -2.62
N TYR A 5 25.51 -5.88 -1.54
CA TYR A 5 24.06 -5.80 -1.38
C TYR A 5 23.52 -4.82 -2.42
N SER A 6 22.68 -5.30 -3.33
CA SER A 6 22.00 -4.47 -4.32
C SER A 6 21.01 -3.56 -3.61
N LYS A 7 21.32 -2.26 -3.57
CA LYS A 7 20.42 -1.16 -3.19
C LYS A 7 19.11 -1.34 -3.97
N VAL A 8 18.00 -1.58 -3.28
CA VAL A 8 16.69 -1.74 -3.94
C VAL A 8 16.27 -0.37 -4.48
N HIS A 9 16.60 -0.12 -5.75
CA HIS A 9 16.01 0.96 -6.52
C HIS A 9 14.57 0.57 -6.87
N ILE A 10 13.62 0.94 -6.03
CA ILE A 10 12.23 1.05 -6.50
C ILE A 10 12.22 2.24 -7.46
N TYR A 11 12.39 1.96 -8.75
CA TYR A 11 12.27 2.99 -9.77
C TYR A 11 10.88 3.62 -9.67
N ASP A 12 10.80 4.95 -9.60
CA ASP A 12 9.56 5.73 -9.50
C ASP A 12 8.47 5.25 -10.48
N LYS A 13 8.88 4.84 -11.69
CA LYS A 13 8.00 4.29 -12.73
C LYS A 13 7.14 3.09 -12.32
N ASN A 14 7.49 2.41 -11.22
CA ASN A 14 6.76 1.26 -10.72
C ASN A 14 5.81 1.58 -9.55
N ILE A 15 5.82 2.83 -9.05
CA ILE A 15 4.96 3.30 -7.96
C ILE A 15 3.79 4.09 -8.56
N ALA A 16 2.57 3.65 -8.25
CA ALA A 16 1.36 4.37 -8.61
C ALA A 16 0.98 5.43 -7.57
N SER A 17 1.21 5.16 -6.28
CA SER A 17 0.86 6.07 -5.19
C SER A 17 1.70 5.81 -3.94
N ASP A 18 1.88 6.86 -3.14
CA ASP A 18 2.29 6.73 -1.75
C ASP A 18 1.09 6.30 -0.89
N ALA A 19 1.35 5.49 0.13
CA ALA A 19 0.36 5.14 1.14
C ALA A 19 0.81 5.68 2.51
N TYR A 20 -0.09 6.35 3.21
CA TYR A 20 0.16 6.89 4.55
C TYR A 20 -0.81 6.26 5.54
N PHE A 21 -0.28 5.70 6.62
CA PHE A 21 -1.06 5.11 7.71
C PHE A 21 -0.96 5.96 8.96
N ARG A 22 -2.09 6.14 9.66
CA ARG A 22 -2.14 6.96 10.89
C ARG A 22 -1.31 6.35 12.03
N ASP A 23 -1.35 5.03 12.15
CA ASP A 23 -0.68 4.31 13.24
C ASP A 23 0.80 4.05 12.98
N ASP A 24 1.26 4.19 11.72
CA ASP A 24 2.68 4.21 11.35
C ASP A 24 3.02 5.42 10.45
N PRO A 25 3.13 6.62 11.04
CA PRO A 25 3.38 7.85 10.28
C PRO A 25 4.80 7.94 9.71
N LYS A 26 5.73 7.07 10.14
CA LYS A 26 7.13 7.06 9.67
C LYS A 26 7.39 5.97 8.64
N GLY A 27 6.47 5.02 8.48
CA GLY A 27 6.59 3.94 7.52
C GLY A 27 6.56 4.44 6.08
N LYS A 28 7.34 3.75 5.23
CA LYS A 28 7.41 4.02 3.79
C LYS A 28 6.61 2.97 3.06
N TYR A 29 5.38 3.33 2.67
CA TYR A 29 4.49 2.43 1.98
C TYR A 29 4.15 2.94 0.58
N TYR A 30 4.11 2.02 -0.38
CA TYR A 30 3.86 2.35 -1.78
C TYR A 30 2.88 1.38 -2.38
N LEU A 31 1.88 1.91 -3.09
CA LEU A 31 1.07 1.13 -4.01
C LEU A 31 1.78 1.10 -5.36
N THR A 32 2.16 -0.08 -5.81
CA THR A 32 2.81 -0.27 -7.12
C THR A 32 1.79 -0.24 -8.26
N VAL A 33 2.25 0.01 -9.48
CA VAL A 33 1.42 -0.07 -10.71
C VAL A 33 0.80 -1.44 -10.94
N LYS A 34 1.37 -2.49 -10.33
CA LYS A 34 0.83 -3.87 -10.35
C LYS A 34 -0.20 -4.14 -9.25
N GLY A 35 -0.57 -3.13 -8.46
CA GLY A 35 -1.55 -3.26 -7.39
C GLY A 35 -0.99 -3.87 -6.09
N ASN A 36 0.32 -4.04 -5.94
CA ASN A 36 0.89 -4.46 -4.66
C ASN A 36 1.08 -3.26 -3.75
N LEU A 37 0.55 -3.31 -2.52
CA LEU A 37 0.98 -2.46 -1.43
C LEU A 37 2.24 -3.07 -0.81
N VAL A 38 3.31 -2.30 -0.79
CA VAL A 38 4.59 -2.72 -0.21
C VAL A 38 5.05 -1.77 0.88
N GLN A 39 5.73 -2.30 1.89
CA GLN A 39 6.51 -1.51 2.84
C GLN A 39 7.98 -1.59 2.47
N VAL A 40 8.68 -0.46 2.56
CA VAL A 40 10.11 -0.36 2.33
C VAL A 40 10.80 -0.03 3.64
N GLU A 41 11.68 -0.93 4.07
CA GLU A 41 12.49 -0.74 5.27
C GLU A 41 13.95 -1.00 4.93
N ARG A 42 14.79 0.03 5.11
CA ARG A 42 16.19 0.02 4.65
C ARG A 42 16.25 -0.31 3.15
N ASP A 43 16.83 -1.45 2.79
CA ASP A 43 16.95 -1.96 1.43
C ASP A 43 16.07 -3.20 1.19
N LYS A 44 15.01 -3.39 1.98
CA LYS A 44 14.08 -4.52 1.85
C LYS A 44 12.69 -4.05 1.46
N VAL A 45 12.02 -4.85 0.65
CA VAL A 45 10.64 -4.62 0.20
C VAL A 45 9.79 -5.78 0.70
N TYR A 46 8.77 -5.46 1.46
CA TYR A 46 7.82 -6.43 2.01
C TYR A 46 6.47 -6.21 1.36
N LEU A 47 5.89 -7.28 0.81
CA LEU A 47 4.50 -7.24 0.37
C LEU A 47 3.59 -7.17 1.59
N VAL A 48 2.73 -6.17 1.64
CA VAL A 48 1.76 -5.96 2.73
C VAL A 48 0.38 -6.43 2.30
N ALA A 49 -0.07 -6.00 1.12
CA ALA A 49 -1.40 -6.31 0.62
C ALA A 49 -1.46 -6.23 -0.92
N ARG A 50 -2.57 -6.67 -1.50
CA ARG A 50 -2.87 -6.60 -2.93
C ARG A 50 -4.17 -5.86 -3.17
N LEU A 51 -4.19 -5.05 -4.22
CA LEU A 51 -5.35 -4.37 -4.74
C LEU A 51 -6.25 -5.35 -5.48
N VAL A 52 -7.48 -5.48 -5.00
CA VAL A 52 -8.50 -6.37 -5.56
C VAL A 52 -9.85 -5.65 -5.62
N ARG A 53 -10.84 -6.27 -6.26
CA ARG A 53 -12.21 -5.77 -6.24
C ARG A 53 -12.77 -5.88 -4.82
N SER A 54 -13.46 -4.83 -4.37
CA SER A 54 -14.10 -4.83 -3.06
C SER A 54 -15.20 -5.89 -2.95
N ASN A 55 -15.33 -6.49 -1.77
CA ASN A 55 -16.45 -7.34 -1.37
C ASN A 55 -17.55 -6.56 -0.60
N ARG A 56 -17.36 -5.26 -0.36
CA ARG A 56 -18.29 -4.39 0.38
C ARG A 56 -18.93 -3.35 -0.53
N SER A 57 -20.25 -3.22 -0.44
CA SER A 57 -21.02 -2.18 -1.15
C SER A 57 -20.53 -0.77 -0.80
N GLY A 58 -20.58 0.14 -1.77
CA GLY A 58 -20.10 1.51 -1.63
C GLY A 58 -18.60 1.70 -1.90
N TYR A 59 -17.83 0.62 -2.05
CA TYR A 59 -16.41 0.67 -2.39
C TYR A 59 -16.13 -0.13 -3.65
N LYS A 60 -15.35 0.42 -4.59
CA LYS A 60 -15.02 -0.26 -5.85
C LYS A 60 -13.85 -1.23 -5.67
N MET A 61 -12.84 -0.81 -4.91
CA MET A 61 -11.56 -1.51 -4.73
C MET A 61 -11.22 -1.63 -3.25
N MET A 62 -10.40 -2.62 -2.91
CA MET A 62 -9.84 -2.80 -1.58
C MET A 62 -8.39 -3.31 -1.67
N LEU A 63 -7.62 -3.11 -0.61
CA LEU A 63 -6.35 -3.78 -0.36
C LEU A 63 -6.58 -4.93 0.62
N THR A 64 -6.06 -6.12 0.32
CA THR A 64 -6.17 -7.31 1.18
C THR A 64 -4.87 -8.11 1.20
N ASP A 65 -4.54 -8.72 2.32
CA ASP A 65 -3.48 -9.71 2.46
C ASP A 65 -3.90 -11.12 2.02
N ASN A 66 -5.16 -11.27 1.54
CA ASN A 66 -5.87 -12.53 1.31
C ASN A 66 -6.22 -13.30 2.61
N ASP A 67 -6.00 -12.69 3.78
CA ASP A 67 -6.46 -13.18 5.06
C ASP A 67 -7.67 -12.35 5.54
N LYS A 68 -7.66 -11.88 6.79
CA LYS A 68 -8.79 -11.22 7.45
C LYS A 68 -8.71 -9.69 7.41
N THR A 69 -7.67 -9.10 6.81
CA THR A 69 -7.45 -7.66 6.86
C THR A 69 -7.81 -7.02 5.52
N ASN A 70 -8.98 -6.39 5.44
CA ASN A 70 -9.36 -5.59 4.27
C ASN A 70 -9.29 -4.10 4.60
N LEU A 71 -8.72 -3.35 3.65
CA LEU A 71 -8.75 -1.90 3.61
C LEU A 71 -9.48 -1.43 2.36
N TYR A 72 -10.68 -0.90 2.53
CA TYR A 72 -11.49 -0.38 1.44
C TYR A 72 -10.94 0.96 0.95
N ILE A 73 -10.99 1.18 -0.36
CA ILE A 73 -10.56 2.43 -0.97
C ILE A 73 -11.78 3.33 -1.17
N GLY A 74 -11.93 4.31 -0.27
CA GLY A 74 -12.94 5.34 -0.33
C GLY A 74 -12.58 6.52 -1.24
N ASN A 75 -13.46 7.52 -1.26
CA ASN A 75 -13.26 8.74 -2.04
C ASN A 75 -11.93 9.43 -1.72
N GLY A 76 -11.28 9.98 -2.75
CA GLY A 76 -10.00 10.67 -2.61
C GLY A 76 -8.83 9.77 -2.20
N GLY A 77 -8.98 8.44 -2.26
CA GLY A 77 -7.94 7.48 -1.88
C GLY A 77 -7.92 7.14 -0.39
N ALA A 78 -8.95 7.50 0.39
CA ALA A 78 -9.03 7.13 1.81
C ALA A 78 -8.96 5.61 1.99
N LEU A 79 -8.12 5.16 2.91
CA LEU A 79 -8.04 3.75 3.33
C LEU A 79 -8.92 3.55 4.56
N VAL A 80 -9.96 2.74 4.41
CA VAL A 80 -11.02 2.54 5.42
C VAL A 80 -11.01 1.09 5.87
N ASN A 81 -11.00 0.85 7.18
CA ASN A 81 -11.03 -0.50 7.73
C ASN A 81 -12.46 -1.10 7.76
N GLU A 82 -12.60 -2.32 8.29
CA GLU A 82 -13.88 -3.01 8.42
C GLU A 82 -14.93 -2.23 9.24
N SER A 83 -14.51 -1.52 10.30
CA SER A 83 -15.41 -0.70 11.13
C SER A 83 -15.86 0.60 10.45
N GLY A 84 -15.38 0.90 9.24
CA GLY A 84 -15.69 2.15 8.54
C GLY A 84 -14.81 3.33 8.95
N SER A 85 -13.77 3.09 9.74
CA SER A 85 -12.83 4.12 10.19
C SER A 85 -11.71 4.33 9.16
N THR A 86 -11.43 5.59 8.84
CA THR A 86 -10.27 5.93 8.00
C THR A 86 -8.98 5.69 8.79
N VAL A 87 -8.11 4.83 8.26
CA VAL A 87 -6.81 4.48 8.87
C VAL A 87 -5.63 5.01 8.06
N GLY A 88 -5.88 5.51 6.85
CA GLY A 88 -4.83 6.03 5.99
C GLY A 88 -5.35 6.67 4.71
N VAL A 89 -4.43 6.96 3.80
CA VAL A 89 -4.72 7.55 2.50
C VAL A 89 -3.70 7.12 1.44
N LEU A 90 -4.19 6.84 0.24
CA LEU A 90 -3.39 6.71 -0.98
C LEU A 90 -3.30 8.07 -1.65
N LYS A 91 -2.08 8.52 -1.96
CA LYS A 91 -1.83 9.78 -2.64
C LYS A 91 -1.01 9.52 -3.91
N ALA A 92 -1.54 9.94 -5.05
CA ALA A 92 -0.79 9.89 -6.30
C ALA A 92 0.50 10.73 -6.19
N ARG A 93 1.59 10.20 -6.75
CA ARG A 93 2.83 10.96 -6.90
C ARG A 93 2.65 11.99 -8.02
N ARG A 94 3.12 13.21 -7.79
CA ARG A 94 3.23 14.27 -8.81
C ARG A 94 4.68 14.44 -9.19
#